data_AF-A0A3S0F8Z8-F1
#
_entry.id   AF-A0A3S0F8Z8-F1
#
_cell.length_a   1.000
_cell.length_b   1.000
_cell.length_c   1.000
_cell.angle_alpha   90.00
_cell.angle_beta   90.00
_cell.angle_gamma   90.00
#
_symmetry.space_group_name_H-M   'P 1'
#
loop_
_entity.id
_entity.type
_entity.pdbx_description
1 polymer ?
#
loop_
_entity_poly.entity_id
_entity_poly.type
_entity_poly.pdbx_seq_one_letter_code
_entity_poly.pdbx_strand_id
1 'polypeptide(L)'
;LTAQGPLAHSDTEKAMLHEAEESLAQYEAAMDETIEQAVAGQRAIAEASLYANVAQYQQELQQILETLRVEKRRTKDRSVAAVEEGFVQTQWILSIATGLTLVVLVGLVFRLHGNIIKPLRAMEATMASIATSLDFTQRVPVVRNDEIGQSVRAFNSLIDTLQTSLGEMVEVIRRNEVASIEMHQSAAAIARLASNGTQSSQAIHSAVQQIQAHIVDIDRETRQAGEISSDSSARATENSAVIRNAAGRIEQLATSIDNASRRVFDLASSVVKVEAVVSEIRQIADQTNLLALNAAIEAARAGESGRGFAVVADEVRKLAERAAGSTELINQHISEIRTTSHDSTELMQKVIGEMQESTTLAQSAGNAVERIEDSTGKVIHVVNEITRLVAIGQSSSDEIVGQVGMIDNLLGDANHAALHTKQAADSIRDISQHMARIVERFRIGGPALASAR
;
A
#
# COMPACT_ATOMS: atom_id res chain seq x y z
N LEU A 1 -62.71 -124.98 0.34
CA LEU A 1 -61.33 -125.14 -0.20
C LEU A 1 -61.15 -124.31 -1.48
N THR A 2 -62.10 -124.38 -2.41
CA THR A 2 -62.21 -123.55 -3.64
C THR A 2 -62.02 -122.04 -3.46
N ALA A 3 -62.43 -121.44 -2.32
CA ALA A 3 -62.20 -120.02 -2.05
C ALA A 3 -60.78 -119.67 -1.54
N GLN A 4 -59.99 -120.65 -1.06
CA GLN A 4 -58.66 -120.43 -0.48
C GLN A 4 -57.50 -120.69 -1.47
N GLY A 5 -57.73 -121.43 -2.56
CA GLY A 5 -56.73 -121.70 -3.60
C GLY A 5 -55.97 -120.46 -4.12
N PRO A 6 -56.64 -119.35 -4.51
CA PRO A 6 -55.97 -118.15 -4.98
C PRO A 6 -55.33 -117.28 -3.87
N LEU A 7 -55.53 -117.63 -2.60
CA LEU A 7 -55.02 -116.89 -1.42
C LEU A 7 -53.84 -117.60 -0.73
N ALA A 8 -53.35 -118.72 -1.28
CA ALA A 8 -52.20 -119.45 -0.77
C ALA A 8 -50.89 -118.84 -1.25
N HIS A 9 -50.03 -118.42 -0.31
CA HIS A 9 -48.82 -117.65 -0.61
C HIS A 9 -47.53 -118.45 -0.52
N SER A 10 -47.53 -119.64 0.12
CA SER A 10 -46.38 -120.56 0.13
C SER A 10 -46.65 -121.83 -0.67
N ASP A 11 -45.58 -122.44 -1.17
CA ASP A 11 -45.66 -123.74 -1.86
C ASP A 11 -46.18 -124.84 -0.92
N THR A 12 -45.91 -124.73 0.39
CA THR A 12 -46.46 -125.61 1.44
C THR A 12 -47.96 -125.42 1.66
N GLU A 13 -48.49 -124.19 1.66
CA GLU A 13 -49.95 -123.95 1.76
C GLU A 13 -50.68 -124.51 0.53
N LYS A 14 -50.10 -124.34 -0.68
CA LYS A 14 -50.68 -124.85 -1.92
C LYS A 14 -50.73 -126.39 -1.93
N ALA A 15 -49.66 -127.05 -1.49
CA ALA A 15 -49.60 -128.50 -1.41
C ALA A 15 -50.66 -129.06 -0.42
N MET A 16 -50.77 -128.47 0.77
CA MET A 16 -51.77 -128.88 1.78
C MET A 16 -53.21 -128.59 1.34
N LEU A 17 -53.46 -127.52 0.58
CA LEU A 17 -54.77 -127.26 -0.02
C LEU A 17 -55.15 -128.33 -1.05
N HIS A 18 -54.19 -128.78 -1.85
CA HIS A 18 -54.40 -129.84 -2.82
C HIS A 18 -54.66 -131.19 -2.13
N GLU A 19 -53.88 -131.52 -1.09
CA GLU A 19 -54.06 -132.73 -0.27
C GLU A 19 -55.43 -132.73 0.45
N ALA A 20 -55.89 -131.56 0.93
CA ALA A 20 -57.23 -131.43 1.49
C ALA A 20 -58.35 -131.62 0.45
N GLU A 21 -58.13 -131.21 -0.81
CA GLU A 21 -59.09 -131.43 -1.90
C GLU A 21 -59.18 -132.91 -2.28
N GLU A 22 -58.05 -133.62 -2.36
CA GLU A 22 -58.04 -135.08 -2.59
C GLU A 22 -58.69 -135.86 -1.45
N SER A 23 -58.34 -135.55 -0.20
CA SER A 23 -58.91 -136.22 0.98
C SER A 23 -60.42 -135.95 1.11
N LEU A 24 -60.89 -134.75 0.74
CA LEU A 24 -62.33 -134.44 0.68
C LEU A 24 -63.05 -135.28 -0.39
N ALA A 25 -62.46 -135.44 -1.58
CA ALA A 25 -63.03 -136.27 -2.63
C ALA A 25 -63.12 -137.76 -2.21
N GLN A 26 -62.11 -138.26 -1.49
CA GLN A 26 -62.11 -139.62 -0.94
C GLN A 26 -63.14 -139.78 0.19
N TYR A 27 -63.30 -138.77 1.05
CA TYR A 27 -64.36 -138.73 2.06
C TYR A 27 -65.76 -138.78 1.43
N GLU A 28 -66.01 -137.98 0.40
CA GLU A 28 -67.29 -137.96 -0.32
C GLU A 28 -67.57 -139.33 -0.97
N ALA A 29 -66.59 -139.92 -1.65
CA ALA A 29 -66.74 -141.24 -2.27
C ALA A 29 -67.01 -142.35 -1.25
N ALA A 30 -66.28 -142.36 -0.14
CA ALA A 30 -66.49 -143.33 0.94
C ALA A 30 -67.86 -143.16 1.61
N MET A 31 -68.34 -141.92 1.73
CA MET A 31 -69.67 -141.63 2.26
C MET A 31 -70.76 -142.14 1.32
N ASP A 32 -70.64 -141.90 0.01
CA ASP A 32 -71.58 -142.38 -1.00
C ASP A 32 -71.67 -143.92 -1.01
N GLU A 33 -70.53 -144.61 -0.96
CA GLU A 33 -70.48 -146.08 -0.89
C GLU A 33 -71.15 -146.61 0.40
N THR A 34 -70.91 -145.93 1.52
CA THR A 34 -71.51 -146.27 2.82
C THR A 34 -73.03 -146.08 2.81
N ILE A 35 -73.51 -145.01 2.16
CA ILE A 35 -74.94 -144.74 1.97
C ILE A 35 -75.57 -145.80 1.08
N GLU A 36 -74.92 -146.19 -0.02
CA GLU A 36 -75.42 -147.20 -0.95
C GLU A 36 -75.58 -148.58 -0.28
N GLN A 37 -74.59 -148.98 0.53
CA GLN A 37 -74.64 -150.21 1.33
C GLN A 37 -75.74 -150.17 2.42
N ALA A 38 -75.98 -149.00 3.02
CA ALA A 38 -77.05 -148.83 4.00
C ALA A 38 -78.45 -148.98 3.37
N VAL A 39 -78.63 -148.44 2.15
CA VAL A 39 -79.88 -148.51 1.38
C VAL A 39 -80.15 -149.94 0.87
N ALA A 40 -79.11 -150.71 0.54
CA ALA A 40 -79.20 -152.11 0.12
C ALA A 40 -79.57 -153.10 1.27
N GLY A 41 -79.84 -152.60 2.48
CA GLY A 41 -80.22 -153.41 3.64
C GLY A 41 -79.05 -154.08 4.38
N GLN A 42 -77.80 -153.84 3.95
CA GLN A 42 -76.59 -154.43 4.52
C GLN A 42 -76.00 -153.57 5.65
N ARG A 43 -76.81 -153.31 6.69
CA ARG A 43 -76.46 -152.39 7.79
C ARG A 43 -75.09 -152.62 8.44
N ALA A 44 -74.69 -153.88 8.65
CA ALA A 44 -73.42 -154.19 9.30
C ALA A 44 -72.20 -153.79 8.46
N ILE A 45 -72.31 -153.85 7.13
CA ILE A 45 -71.22 -153.48 6.21
C ILE A 45 -71.15 -151.95 6.10
N ALA A 46 -72.30 -151.28 6.03
CA ALA A 46 -72.36 -149.82 6.06
C ALA A 46 -71.78 -149.24 7.36
N GLU A 47 -72.10 -149.81 8.53
CA GLU A 47 -71.53 -149.35 9.80
C GLU A 47 -70.01 -149.56 9.85
N ALA A 48 -69.50 -150.68 9.32
CA ALA A 48 -68.07 -150.91 9.19
C ALA A 48 -67.40 -149.92 8.23
N SER A 49 -68.00 -149.63 7.08
CA SER A 49 -67.49 -148.64 6.11
C SER A 49 -67.50 -147.21 6.68
N LEU A 50 -68.52 -146.86 7.47
CA LEU A 50 -68.59 -145.58 8.17
C LEU A 50 -67.41 -145.40 9.13
N TYR A 51 -67.09 -146.42 9.93
CA TYR A 51 -66.01 -146.32 10.91
C TYR A 51 -64.61 -146.57 10.33
N ALA A 52 -64.48 -147.40 9.29
CA ALA A 52 -63.20 -147.71 8.68
C ALA A 52 -62.77 -146.65 7.65
N ASN A 53 -63.67 -146.24 6.75
CA ASN A 53 -63.32 -145.36 5.64
C ASN A 53 -63.73 -143.92 5.94
N VAL A 54 -65.02 -143.68 6.20
CA VAL A 54 -65.55 -142.32 6.35
C VAL A 54 -64.94 -141.60 7.55
N ALA A 55 -64.87 -142.26 8.71
CA ALA A 55 -64.25 -141.67 9.90
C ALA A 55 -62.74 -141.45 9.73
N GLN A 56 -62.05 -142.33 9.01
CA GLN A 56 -60.62 -142.18 8.70
C GLN A 56 -60.40 -140.93 7.84
N TYR A 57 -61.12 -140.79 6.73
CA TYR A 57 -60.98 -139.61 5.86
C TYR A 57 -61.44 -138.31 6.54
N GLN A 58 -62.43 -138.37 7.43
CA GLN A 58 -62.80 -137.21 8.26
C GLN A 58 -61.65 -136.76 9.17
N GLN A 59 -60.98 -137.72 9.80
CA GLN A 59 -59.86 -137.44 10.70
C GLN A 59 -58.65 -136.89 9.93
N GLU A 60 -58.36 -137.44 8.76
CA GLU A 60 -57.30 -136.97 7.87
C GLU A 60 -57.56 -135.52 7.40
N LEU A 61 -58.79 -135.22 6.97
CA LEU A 61 -59.19 -133.87 6.57
C LEU A 61 -59.10 -132.86 7.73
N GLN A 62 -59.45 -133.27 8.96
CA GLN A 62 -59.29 -132.43 10.15
C GLN A 62 -57.82 -132.11 10.42
N GLN A 63 -56.92 -133.09 10.27
CA GLN A 63 -55.50 -132.92 10.52
C GLN A 63 -54.85 -131.99 9.47
N ILE A 64 -55.24 -132.11 8.20
CA ILE A 64 -54.77 -131.20 7.14
C ILE A 64 -55.25 -129.76 7.41
N LEU A 65 -56.53 -129.58 7.78
CA LEU A 65 -57.08 -128.24 8.09
C LEU A 65 -56.43 -127.60 9.32
N GLU A 66 -56.08 -128.38 10.35
CA GLU A 66 -55.39 -127.87 11.52
C GLU A 66 -53.96 -127.43 11.18
N THR A 67 -53.25 -128.23 10.37
CA THR A 67 -51.90 -127.91 9.90
C THR A 67 -51.91 -126.64 9.04
N LEU A 68 -52.89 -126.49 8.14
CA LEU A 68 -53.07 -125.29 7.31
C LEU A 68 -53.29 -124.02 8.17
N ARG A 69 -54.04 -124.14 9.28
CA ARG A 69 -54.23 -123.03 10.23
C ARG A 69 -52.94 -122.63 10.93
N VAL A 70 -52.08 -123.59 11.26
CA VAL A 70 -50.78 -123.33 11.90
C VAL A 70 -49.84 -122.61 10.94
N GLU A 71 -49.73 -123.07 9.69
CA GLU A 71 -48.82 -122.46 8.72
C GLU A 71 -49.24 -121.02 8.37
N LYS A 72 -50.55 -120.76 8.24
CA LYS A 72 -51.07 -119.41 8.01
C LYS A 72 -50.76 -118.45 9.17
N ARG A 73 -50.78 -118.92 10.42
CA ARG A 73 -50.34 -118.13 11.58
C ARG A 73 -48.85 -117.84 11.54
N ARG A 74 -48.04 -118.82 11.14
CA ARG A 74 -46.58 -118.70 11.05
C ARG A 74 -46.13 -117.66 10.01
N THR A 75 -46.81 -117.61 8.86
CA THR A 75 -46.55 -116.61 7.81
C THR A 75 -46.88 -115.20 8.29
N LYS A 76 -48.00 -115.03 9.02
CA LYS A 76 -48.36 -113.73 9.63
C LYS A 76 -47.29 -113.27 10.60
N ASP A 77 -46.85 -114.13 11.52
CA ASP A 77 -45.88 -113.74 12.55
C ASP A 77 -44.51 -113.36 11.95
N ARG A 78 -44.08 -114.04 10.88
CA ARG A 78 -42.88 -113.65 10.10
C ARG A 78 -43.01 -112.28 9.44
N SER A 79 -44.18 -111.96 8.88
CA SER A 79 -44.42 -110.66 8.24
C SER A 79 -44.46 -109.50 9.25
N VAL A 80 -44.98 -109.74 10.47
CA VAL A 80 -45.00 -108.76 11.55
C VAL A 80 -43.58 -108.48 12.08
N ALA A 81 -42.79 -109.54 12.32
CA ALA A 81 -41.42 -109.39 12.79
C ALA A 81 -40.51 -108.61 11.83
N ALA A 82 -40.66 -108.82 10.51
CA ALA A 82 -39.88 -108.11 9.50
C ALA A 82 -40.19 -106.59 9.44
N VAL A 83 -41.42 -106.19 9.80
CA VAL A 83 -41.81 -104.76 9.86
C VAL A 83 -41.25 -104.08 11.11
N GLU A 84 -41.23 -104.79 12.24
CA GLU A 84 -40.73 -104.26 13.53
C GLU A 84 -39.23 -103.92 13.47
N GLU A 85 -38.40 -104.80 12.88
CA GLU A 85 -36.95 -104.58 12.74
C GLU A 85 -36.63 -103.35 11.86
N GLY A 86 -37.39 -103.13 10.79
CA GLY A 86 -37.22 -101.96 9.90
C GLY A 86 -37.54 -100.62 10.58
N PHE A 87 -38.46 -100.61 11.56
CA PHE A 87 -38.86 -99.39 12.26
C PHE A 87 -37.77 -98.88 13.21
N VAL A 88 -37.12 -99.79 13.95
CA VAL A 88 -36.06 -99.46 14.93
C VAL A 88 -34.82 -98.90 14.22
N GLN A 89 -34.42 -99.48 13.09
CA GLN A 89 -33.24 -99.02 12.34
C GLN A 89 -33.47 -97.61 11.74
N THR A 90 -34.68 -97.33 11.24
CA THR A 90 -35.03 -96.02 10.68
C THR A 90 -35.07 -94.92 11.75
N GLN A 91 -35.56 -95.24 12.95
CA GLN A 91 -35.62 -94.30 14.09
C GLN A 91 -34.22 -93.91 14.60
N TRP A 92 -33.26 -94.84 14.64
CA TRP A 92 -31.87 -94.54 15.04
C TRP A 92 -31.15 -93.65 14.04
N ILE A 93 -31.31 -93.89 12.74
CA ILE A 93 -30.72 -93.05 11.69
C ILE A 93 -31.26 -91.62 11.77
N LEU A 94 -32.57 -91.45 11.95
CA LEU A 94 -33.21 -90.14 12.12
C LEU A 94 -32.70 -89.40 13.37
N SER A 95 -32.53 -90.11 14.48
CA SER A 95 -32.05 -89.52 15.74
C SER A 95 -30.60 -89.05 15.65
N ILE A 96 -29.71 -89.85 15.03
CA ILE A 96 -28.31 -89.48 14.80
C ILE A 96 -28.21 -88.31 13.81
N ALA A 97 -28.97 -88.34 12.72
CA ALA A 97 -29.00 -87.25 11.76
C ALA A 97 -29.43 -85.93 12.43
N THR A 98 -30.50 -85.97 13.23
CA THR A 98 -30.99 -84.80 13.98
C THR A 98 -29.95 -84.28 14.98
N GLY A 99 -29.30 -85.18 15.73
CA GLY A 99 -28.24 -84.82 16.67
C GLY A 99 -27.03 -84.17 15.99
N LEU A 100 -26.58 -84.72 14.86
CA LEU A 100 -25.46 -84.18 14.10
C LEU A 100 -25.79 -82.79 13.52
N THR A 101 -27.01 -82.61 12.99
CA THR A 101 -27.48 -81.30 12.52
C THR A 101 -27.49 -80.27 13.66
N LEU A 102 -27.95 -80.67 14.86
CA LEU A 102 -27.95 -79.78 16.02
C LEU A 102 -26.54 -79.34 16.44
N VAL A 103 -25.56 -80.25 16.42
CA VAL A 103 -24.15 -79.95 16.74
C VAL A 103 -23.53 -79.03 15.68
N VAL A 104 -23.87 -79.20 14.40
CA VAL A 104 -23.39 -78.31 13.33
C VAL A 104 -23.99 -76.91 13.47
N LEU A 105 -25.30 -76.79 13.76
CA LEU A 105 -25.95 -75.49 14.02
C LEU A 105 -25.35 -74.83 15.27
N VAL A 106 -25.21 -75.61 16.35
CA VAL A 106 -24.23 -75.51 17.44
C VAL A 106 -23.00 -74.64 17.15
N GLY A 107 -22.07 -75.29 16.45
CA GLY A 107 -20.78 -74.73 16.08
C GLY A 107 -20.87 -73.56 15.11
N LEU A 108 -21.86 -73.54 14.21
CA LEU A 108 -22.07 -72.42 13.30
C LEU A 108 -22.44 -71.15 14.06
N VAL A 109 -23.32 -71.24 15.06
CA VAL A 109 -23.69 -70.10 15.92
C VAL A 109 -22.48 -69.58 16.69
N PHE A 110 -21.69 -70.46 17.31
CA PHE A 110 -20.46 -70.06 18.01
C PHE A 110 -19.46 -69.38 17.06
N ARG A 111 -19.29 -69.92 15.84
CA ARG A 111 -18.40 -69.37 14.83
C ARG A 111 -18.88 -68.02 14.33
N LEU A 112 -20.17 -67.84 14.03
CA LEU A 112 -20.75 -66.56 13.61
C LEU A 112 -20.65 -65.52 14.73
N HIS A 113 -20.90 -65.92 15.98
CA HIS A 113 -20.82 -65.01 17.12
C HIS A 113 -19.40 -64.47 17.34
N GLY A 114 -18.39 -65.34 17.37
CA GLY A 114 -17.00 -64.94 17.56
C GLY A 114 -16.43 -64.15 16.38
N ASN A 115 -16.83 -64.49 15.15
CA ASN A 115 -16.20 -63.96 13.94
C ASN A 115 -16.90 -62.76 13.32
N ILE A 116 -18.21 -62.62 13.51
CA ILE A 116 -19.01 -61.56 12.89
C ILE A 116 -19.60 -60.65 13.97
N ILE A 117 -20.34 -61.23 14.92
CA ILE A 117 -21.10 -60.44 15.90
C ILE A 117 -20.17 -59.66 16.84
N LYS A 118 -19.12 -60.31 17.39
CA LYS A 118 -18.23 -59.66 18.35
C LYS A 118 -17.43 -58.50 17.74
N PRO A 119 -16.78 -58.61 16.57
CA PRO A 119 -16.11 -57.47 15.93
C PRO A 119 -17.07 -56.36 15.51
N LEU A 120 -18.26 -56.70 14.99
CA LEU A 120 -19.26 -55.68 14.62
C LEU A 120 -19.76 -54.90 15.85
N ARG A 121 -20.04 -55.59 16.97
CA ARG A 121 -20.41 -54.92 18.23
C ARG A 121 -19.27 -54.06 18.79
N ALA A 122 -18.02 -54.50 18.65
CA ALA A 122 -16.87 -53.70 19.06
C ALA A 122 -16.76 -52.42 18.21
N MET A 123 -16.92 -52.55 16.89
CA MET A 123 -16.95 -51.40 15.98
C MET A 123 -18.11 -50.45 16.30
N GLU A 124 -19.32 -50.98 16.49
CA GLU A 124 -20.50 -50.22 16.92
C GLU A 124 -20.26 -49.48 18.24
N ALA A 125 -19.72 -50.16 19.26
CA ALA A 125 -19.43 -49.57 20.55
C ALA A 125 -18.36 -48.46 20.46
N THR A 126 -17.31 -48.67 19.67
CA THR A 126 -16.29 -47.63 19.43
C THR A 126 -16.87 -46.45 18.65
N MET A 127 -17.69 -46.68 17.62
CA MET A 127 -18.38 -45.62 16.88
C MET A 127 -19.29 -44.80 17.80
N ALA A 128 -20.08 -45.47 18.64
CA ALA A 128 -20.95 -44.81 19.62
C ALA A 128 -20.13 -44.00 20.63
N SER A 129 -19.05 -44.59 21.16
CA SER A 129 -18.13 -43.92 22.07
C SER A 129 -17.51 -42.67 21.45
N ILE A 130 -17.02 -42.75 20.21
CA ILE A 130 -16.45 -41.60 19.48
C ILE A 130 -17.54 -40.55 19.22
N ALA A 131 -18.75 -40.93 18.84
CA ALA A 131 -19.84 -39.99 18.61
C ALA A 131 -20.22 -39.20 19.88
N THR A 132 -20.17 -39.82 21.06
CA THR A 132 -20.50 -39.15 22.33
C THR A 132 -19.33 -38.41 22.95
N SER A 133 -18.12 -38.98 22.89
CA SER A 133 -16.93 -38.43 23.56
C SER A 133 -16.10 -37.52 22.66
N LEU A 134 -16.33 -37.55 21.34
CA LEU A 134 -15.51 -36.91 20.32
C LEU A 134 -14.02 -37.29 20.42
N ASP A 135 -13.75 -38.49 20.97
CA ASP A 135 -12.40 -39.00 21.15
C ASP A 135 -11.94 -39.81 19.95
N PHE A 136 -11.42 -39.10 18.95
CA PHE A 136 -10.89 -39.70 17.74
C PHE A 136 -9.58 -40.47 17.97
N THR A 137 -9.04 -40.57 19.19
CA THR A 137 -7.87 -41.43 19.50
C THR A 137 -8.20 -42.91 19.59
N GLN A 138 -9.48 -43.25 19.72
CA GLN A 138 -9.93 -44.64 19.81
C GLN A 138 -9.78 -45.37 18.47
N ARG A 139 -9.45 -46.66 18.53
CA ARG A 139 -9.32 -47.55 17.37
C ARG A 139 -9.98 -48.89 17.65
N VAL A 140 -10.53 -49.50 16.60
CA VAL A 140 -11.10 -50.85 16.69
C VAL A 140 -9.99 -51.85 16.34
N PRO A 141 -9.70 -52.86 17.19
CA PRO A 141 -8.63 -53.81 16.93
C PRO A 141 -8.95 -54.69 15.70
N VAL A 142 -7.98 -54.79 14.79
CA VAL A 142 -8.09 -55.64 13.59
C VAL A 142 -7.68 -57.06 13.96
N VAL A 143 -8.65 -57.94 14.18
CA VAL A 143 -8.39 -59.34 14.61
C VAL A 143 -8.33 -60.32 13.42
N ARG A 144 -8.87 -59.95 12.25
CA ARG A 144 -9.03 -60.85 11.09
C ARG A 144 -8.79 -60.16 9.74
N ASN A 145 -8.67 -60.97 8.69
CA ASN A 145 -8.41 -60.54 7.30
C ASN A 145 -9.58 -60.84 6.33
N ASP A 146 -10.79 -61.03 6.87
CA ASP A 146 -12.03 -61.17 6.09
C ASP A 146 -12.67 -59.81 5.78
N GLU A 147 -13.89 -59.81 5.23
CA GLU A 147 -14.67 -58.62 4.89
C GLU A 147 -14.93 -57.73 6.12
N ILE A 148 -15.10 -58.34 7.29
CA ILE A 148 -15.26 -57.63 8.57
C ILE A 148 -13.93 -56.95 8.95
N GLY A 149 -12.81 -57.66 8.85
CA GLY A 149 -11.47 -57.09 9.05
C GLY A 149 -11.14 -55.94 8.09
N GLN A 150 -11.55 -56.04 6.82
CA GLN A 150 -11.42 -54.95 5.85
C GLN A 150 -12.26 -53.72 6.24
N SER A 151 -13.49 -53.93 6.71
CA SER A 151 -14.38 -52.87 7.18
C SER A 151 -13.79 -52.13 8.39
N VAL A 152 -13.22 -52.86 9.35
CA VAL A 152 -12.51 -52.29 10.51
C VAL A 152 -11.28 -51.47 10.08
N ARG A 153 -10.50 -51.96 9.10
CA ARG A 153 -9.36 -51.19 8.56
C ARG A 153 -9.80 -49.91 7.85
N ALA A 154 -10.86 -49.98 7.05
CA ALA A 154 -11.42 -48.80 6.38
C ALA A 154 -11.94 -47.78 7.42
N PHE A 155 -12.59 -48.24 8.48
CA PHE A 155 -13.03 -47.40 9.60
C PHE A 155 -11.84 -46.71 10.29
N ASN A 156 -10.81 -47.47 10.69
CA ASN A 156 -9.62 -46.89 11.33
C ASN A 156 -8.91 -45.88 10.41
N SER A 157 -8.80 -46.18 9.11
CA SER A 157 -8.21 -45.27 8.13
C SER A 157 -9.02 -43.96 8.00
N LEU A 158 -10.35 -44.01 8.07
CA LEU A 158 -11.19 -42.82 8.10
C LEU A 158 -10.90 -41.98 9.36
N ILE A 159 -10.75 -42.62 10.52
CA ILE A 159 -10.39 -41.93 11.76
C ILE A 159 -8.99 -41.31 11.68
N ASP A 160 -8.01 -42.00 11.07
CA ASP A 160 -6.68 -41.43 10.82
C ASP A 160 -6.76 -40.16 9.95
N THR A 161 -7.52 -40.21 8.84
CA THR A 161 -7.74 -39.03 7.99
C THR A 161 -8.39 -37.88 8.76
N LEU A 162 -9.42 -38.16 9.57
CA LEU A 162 -10.08 -37.13 10.38
C LEU A 162 -9.13 -36.52 11.41
N GLN A 163 -8.29 -37.32 12.07
CA GLN A 163 -7.28 -36.82 13.00
C GLN A 163 -6.27 -35.90 12.29
N THR A 164 -5.75 -36.30 11.13
CA THR A 164 -4.83 -35.48 10.35
C THR A 164 -5.48 -34.16 9.92
N SER A 165 -6.70 -34.18 9.38
CA SER A 165 -7.41 -32.97 8.97
C SER A 165 -7.73 -32.03 10.13
N LEU A 166 -8.09 -32.57 11.30
CA LEU A 166 -8.28 -31.77 12.53
C LEU A 166 -6.96 -31.17 13.02
N GLY A 167 -5.85 -31.91 12.95
CA GLY A 167 -4.51 -31.41 13.27
C GLY A 167 -4.07 -30.27 12.34
N GLU A 168 -4.30 -30.41 11.04
CA GLU A 168 -4.07 -29.34 10.05
C GLU A 168 -4.92 -28.09 10.35
N MET A 169 -6.17 -28.29 10.78
CA MET A 169 -7.06 -27.19 11.16
C MET A 169 -6.54 -26.41 12.38
N VAL A 170 -6.01 -27.09 13.40
CA VAL A 170 -5.35 -26.43 14.56
C VAL A 170 -4.20 -25.54 14.09
N GLU A 171 -3.37 -26.01 13.17
CA GLU A 171 -2.25 -25.23 12.67
C GLU A 171 -2.69 -24.03 11.80
N VAL A 172 -3.78 -24.16 11.04
CA VAL A 172 -4.40 -23.02 10.32
C VAL A 172 -4.92 -21.98 11.30
N ILE A 173 -5.61 -22.39 12.38
CA ILE A 173 -6.12 -21.51 13.43
C ILE A 173 -4.97 -20.71 14.06
N ARG A 174 -3.88 -21.39 14.44
CA ARG A 174 -2.70 -20.76 15.03
C ARG A 174 -2.06 -19.73 14.09
N ARG A 175 -1.94 -20.06 12.79
CA ARG A 175 -1.41 -19.14 11.78
C ARG A 175 -2.30 -17.92 11.58
N ASN A 176 -3.62 -18.09 11.58
CA ASN A 176 -4.56 -16.97 11.50
C ASN A 176 -4.47 -16.04 12.72
N GLU A 177 -4.28 -16.57 13.92
CA GLU A 177 -4.10 -15.76 15.12
C GLU A 177 -2.83 -14.90 15.06
N VAL A 178 -1.70 -15.49 14.64
CA VAL A 178 -0.45 -14.75 14.40
C VAL A 178 -0.66 -13.67 13.33
N ALA A 179 -1.28 -14.01 12.19
CA ALA A 179 -1.54 -13.06 11.12
C ALA A 179 -2.43 -11.89 11.59
N SER A 180 -3.45 -12.16 12.43
CA SER A 180 -4.29 -11.11 13.02
C SER A 180 -3.48 -10.15 13.90
N ILE A 181 -2.57 -10.66 14.72
CA ILE A 181 -1.70 -9.82 15.56
C ILE A 181 -0.79 -8.93 14.70
N GLU A 182 -0.18 -9.49 13.65
CA GLU A 182 0.67 -8.74 12.71
C GLU A 182 -0.14 -7.67 11.96
N MET A 183 -1.37 -7.98 11.55
CA MET A 183 -2.28 -7.02 10.93
C MET A 183 -2.66 -5.88 11.89
N HIS A 184 -2.92 -6.17 13.17
CA HIS A 184 -3.16 -5.14 14.19
C HIS A 184 -1.96 -4.21 14.37
N GLN A 185 -0.75 -4.77 14.46
CA GLN A 185 0.48 -4.00 14.58
C GLN A 185 0.71 -3.12 13.35
N SER A 186 0.48 -3.66 12.15
CA SER A 186 0.58 -2.93 10.89
C SER A 186 -0.43 -1.78 10.81
N ALA A 187 -1.69 -2.04 11.16
CA ALA A 187 -2.74 -1.02 11.23
C ALA A 187 -2.36 0.10 12.20
N ALA A 188 -1.87 -0.24 13.40
CA ALA A 188 -1.43 0.77 14.37
C ALA A 188 -0.23 1.59 13.86
N ALA A 189 0.71 0.96 13.15
CA ALA A 189 1.84 1.68 12.55
C ALA A 189 1.38 2.66 11.46
N ILE A 190 0.48 2.22 10.57
CA ILE A 190 -0.08 3.08 9.51
C ILE A 190 -0.85 4.25 10.12
N ALA A 191 -1.70 4.02 11.13
CA ALA A 191 -2.45 5.09 11.80
C ALA A 191 -1.52 6.13 12.44
N ARG A 192 -0.43 5.71 13.10
CA ARG A 192 0.59 6.63 13.64
C ARG A 192 1.30 7.41 12.54
N LEU A 193 1.68 6.76 11.45
CA LEU A 193 2.29 7.43 10.30
C LEU A 193 1.35 8.48 9.70
N ALA A 194 0.07 8.14 9.54
CA ALA A 194 -0.94 9.07 9.05
C ALA A 194 -1.12 10.28 9.99
N SER A 195 -1.17 10.05 11.31
CA SER A 195 -1.25 11.12 12.30
C SER A 195 -0.04 12.04 12.29
N ASN A 196 1.17 11.49 12.27
CA ASN A 196 2.42 12.27 12.21
C ASN A 196 2.54 13.03 10.87
N GLY A 197 2.12 12.39 9.78
CA GLY A 197 2.04 13.04 8.47
C GLY A 197 1.08 14.21 8.47
N THR A 198 -0.07 14.10 9.15
CA THR A 198 -1.07 15.19 9.24
C THR A 198 -0.50 16.38 10.00
N GLN A 199 0.21 16.14 11.11
CA GLN A 199 0.90 17.21 11.84
C GLN A 199 1.99 17.88 10.98
N SER A 200 2.74 17.09 10.21
CA SER A 200 3.77 17.60 9.30
C SER A 200 3.14 18.45 8.19
N SER A 201 2.03 18.00 7.63
CA SER A 201 1.25 18.72 6.62
C SER A 201 0.75 20.08 7.12
N GLN A 202 0.20 20.13 8.34
CA GLN A 202 -0.20 21.39 8.99
C GLN A 202 0.98 22.37 9.19
N ALA A 203 2.15 21.84 9.56
CA ALA A 203 3.35 22.65 9.69
C ALA A 203 3.80 23.22 8.33
N ILE A 204 3.72 22.42 7.27
CA ILE A 204 4.01 22.87 5.89
C ILE A 204 3.01 23.95 5.48
N HIS A 205 1.70 23.76 5.71
CA HIS A 205 0.68 24.78 5.43
C HIS A 205 1.01 26.12 6.10
N SER A 206 1.37 26.08 7.39
CA SER A 206 1.74 27.29 8.14
C SER A 206 2.99 27.96 7.57
N ALA A 207 4.01 27.17 7.20
CA ALA A 207 5.22 27.68 6.59
C ALA A 207 4.95 28.31 5.21
N VAL A 208 4.09 27.71 4.40
CA VAL A 208 3.71 28.25 3.08
C VAL A 208 2.91 29.54 3.22
N GLN A 209 2.01 29.65 4.20
CA GLN A 209 1.31 30.90 4.49
C GLN A 209 2.29 32.02 4.88
N GLN A 210 3.32 31.71 5.67
CA GLN A 210 4.38 32.66 6.00
C GLN A 210 5.19 33.07 4.77
N ILE A 211 5.53 32.11 3.89
CA ILE A 211 6.21 32.39 2.62
C ILE A 211 5.37 33.32 1.74
N GLN A 212 4.06 33.05 1.60
CA GLN A 212 3.16 33.92 0.84
C GLN A 212 3.12 35.34 1.40
N ALA A 213 3.06 35.50 2.73
CA ALA A 213 3.12 36.81 3.37
C ALA A 213 4.45 37.53 3.09
N HIS A 214 5.58 36.82 3.19
CA HIS A 214 6.90 37.38 2.87
C HIS A 214 7.04 37.76 1.40
N ILE A 215 6.46 37.00 0.47
CA ILE A 215 6.48 37.35 -0.95
C ILE A 215 5.71 38.66 -1.19
N VAL A 216 4.58 38.88 -0.51
CA VAL A 216 3.84 40.16 -0.58
C VAL A 216 4.67 41.32 -0.01
N ASP A 217 5.39 41.10 1.08
CA ASP A 217 6.29 42.11 1.63
C ASP A 217 7.44 42.43 0.67
N ILE A 218 8.07 41.41 0.07
CA ILE A 218 9.12 41.58 -0.93
C ILE A 218 8.60 42.35 -2.15
N ASP A 219 7.39 42.04 -2.64
CA ASP A 219 6.77 42.77 -3.75
C ASP A 219 6.62 44.26 -3.44
N ARG A 220 6.09 44.57 -2.25
CA ARG A 220 5.90 45.94 -1.76
C ARG A 220 7.22 46.69 -1.65
N GLU A 221 8.24 46.09 -1.02
CA GLU A 221 9.56 46.69 -0.87
C GLU A 221 10.26 46.88 -2.22
N THR A 222 10.10 45.92 -3.14
CA THR A 222 10.66 45.97 -4.49
C THR A 222 10.04 47.10 -5.31
N ARG A 223 8.71 47.26 -5.25
CA ARG A 223 8.02 48.40 -5.87
C ARG A 223 8.51 49.73 -5.32
N GLN A 224 8.62 49.85 -4.00
CA GLN A 224 9.11 51.06 -3.36
C GLN A 224 10.56 51.37 -3.78
N ALA A 225 11.44 50.36 -3.85
CA ALA A 225 12.80 50.53 -4.35
C ALA A 225 12.83 51.00 -5.82
N GLY A 226 11.92 50.49 -6.64
CA GLY A 226 11.72 50.94 -8.03
C GLY A 226 11.32 52.42 -8.12
N GLU A 227 10.35 52.84 -7.32
CA GLU A 227 9.88 54.24 -7.25
C GLU A 227 11.01 55.19 -6.81
N ILE A 228 11.74 54.84 -5.75
CA ILE A 228 12.89 55.63 -5.25
C ILE A 228 14.01 55.71 -6.29
N SER A 229 14.29 54.60 -7.00
CA SER A 229 15.33 54.57 -8.03
C SER A 229 14.96 55.41 -9.24
N SER A 230 13.67 55.38 -9.64
CA SER A 230 13.14 56.21 -10.72
C SER A 230 13.20 57.71 -10.37
N ASP A 231 12.83 58.08 -9.14
CA ASP A 231 12.95 59.47 -8.67
C ASP A 231 14.41 59.93 -8.62
N SER A 232 15.31 59.07 -8.12
CA SER A 232 16.75 59.34 -8.08
C SER A 232 17.34 59.54 -9.48
N SER A 233 16.91 58.75 -10.47
CA SER A 233 17.30 58.90 -11.87
C SER A 233 16.81 60.23 -12.44
N ALA A 234 15.54 60.59 -12.23
CA ALA A 234 15.00 61.88 -12.68
C ALA A 234 15.75 63.08 -12.07
N ARG A 235 16.05 63.02 -10.76
CA ARG A 235 16.84 64.03 -10.06
C ARG A 235 18.28 64.11 -10.57
N ALA A 236 18.90 62.97 -10.91
CA ALA A 236 20.22 62.95 -11.53
C ALA A 236 20.20 63.65 -12.90
N THR A 237 19.20 63.36 -13.75
CA THR A 237 19.04 64.04 -15.04
C THR A 237 18.88 65.56 -14.88
N GLU A 238 18.06 66.00 -13.92
CA GLU A 238 17.88 67.42 -13.60
C GLU A 238 19.19 68.07 -13.14
N ASN A 239 19.89 67.47 -12.17
CA ASN A 239 21.16 67.97 -11.66
C ASN A 239 22.23 68.04 -12.77
N SER A 240 22.26 67.05 -13.66
CA SER A 240 23.15 67.03 -14.82
C SER A 240 22.91 68.23 -15.74
N ALA A 241 21.65 68.61 -15.96
CA ALA A 241 21.31 69.81 -16.73
C ALA A 241 21.74 71.10 -16.04
N VAL A 242 21.55 71.21 -14.71
CA VAL A 242 21.99 72.37 -13.92
C VAL A 242 23.51 72.54 -13.96
N ILE A 243 24.27 71.44 -13.80
CA ILE A 243 25.73 71.47 -13.85
C ILE A 243 26.23 71.91 -15.23
N ARG A 244 25.66 71.36 -16.31
CA ARG A 244 26.00 71.80 -17.68
C ARG A 244 25.73 73.28 -17.91
N ASN A 245 24.60 73.78 -17.40
CA ASN A 245 24.28 75.20 -17.50
C ASN A 245 25.29 76.06 -16.72
N ALA A 246 25.64 75.66 -15.50
CA ALA A 246 26.64 76.35 -14.68
C ALA A 246 28.01 76.40 -15.37
N ALA A 247 28.48 75.29 -15.95
CA ALA A 247 29.73 75.24 -16.72
C ALA A 247 29.71 76.23 -17.89
N GLY A 248 28.64 76.22 -18.69
CA GLY A 248 28.48 77.17 -19.80
C GLY A 248 28.45 78.64 -19.36
N ARG A 249 27.84 78.95 -18.20
CA ARG A 249 27.86 80.31 -17.64
C ARG A 249 29.26 80.74 -17.17
N ILE A 250 30.05 79.81 -16.62
CA ILE A 250 31.44 80.09 -16.22
C ILE A 250 32.30 80.39 -17.45
N GLU A 251 32.14 79.63 -18.54
CA GLU A 251 32.85 79.89 -19.81
C GLU A 251 32.49 81.26 -20.41
N GLN A 252 31.21 81.64 -20.39
CA GLN A 252 30.76 82.96 -20.82
C GLN A 252 31.36 84.08 -19.97
N LEU A 253 31.47 83.86 -18.66
CA LEU A 253 32.05 84.82 -17.73
C LEU A 253 33.57 84.95 -17.95
N ALA A 254 34.28 83.84 -18.17
CA ALA A 254 35.70 83.85 -18.52
C ALA A 254 35.95 84.65 -19.80
N THR A 255 35.11 84.48 -20.83
CA THR A 255 35.17 85.26 -22.07
C THR A 255 34.91 86.75 -21.82
N SER A 256 33.97 87.09 -20.94
CA SER A 256 33.64 88.47 -20.60
C SER A 256 34.79 89.16 -19.85
N ILE A 257 35.47 88.42 -18.96
CA ILE A 257 36.65 88.92 -18.22
C ILE A 257 37.86 89.05 -19.14
N ASP A 258 38.08 88.13 -20.08
CA ASP A 258 39.15 88.27 -21.10
C ASP A 258 38.94 89.55 -21.92
N ASN A 259 37.70 89.81 -22.35
CA ASN A 259 37.36 91.05 -23.06
C ASN A 259 37.57 92.30 -22.20
N ALA A 260 37.25 92.24 -20.90
CA ALA A 260 37.51 93.34 -19.97
C ALA A 260 39.03 93.57 -19.79
N SER A 261 39.81 92.50 -19.65
CA SER A 261 41.27 92.53 -19.53
C SER A 261 41.91 93.22 -20.74
N ARG A 262 41.48 92.87 -21.96
CA ARG A 262 41.93 93.54 -23.19
C ARG A 262 41.64 95.03 -23.20
N ARG A 263 40.45 95.45 -22.75
CA ARG A 263 40.09 96.88 -22.67
C ARG A 263 40.93 97.64 -21.65
N VAL A 264 41.25 97.03 -20.51
CA VAL A 264 42.14 97.64 -19.51
C VAL A 264 43.58 97.73 -20.04
N PHE A 265 44.03 96.71 -20.77
CA PHE A 265 45.32 96.72 -21.45
C PHE A 265 45.40 97.84 -22.50
N ASP A 266 44.36 98.03 -23.31
CA ASP A 266 44.27 99.12 -24.28
C ASP A 266 44.25 100.51 -23.61
N LEU A 267 43.63 100.63 -22.43
CA LEU A 267 43.67 101.84 -21.61
C LEU A 267 45.10 102.13 -21.14
N ALA A 268 45.80 101.12 -20.61
CA ALA A 268 47.20 101.27 -20.19
C ALA A 268 48.10 101.72 -21.35
N SER A 269 47.90 101.15 -22.55
CA SER A 269 48.60 101.58 -23.76
C SER A 269 48.29 103.02 -24.17
N SER A 270 47.03 103.44 -24.02
CA SER A 270 46.61 104.81 -24.32
C SER A 270 47.20 105.82 -23.34
N VAL A 271 47.32 105.45 -22.06
CA VAL A 271 47.93 106.27 -21.01
C VAL A 271 49.41 106.55 -21.29
N VAL A 272 50.16 105.59 -21.82
CA VAL A 272 51.56 105.80 -22.27
C VAL A 272 51.66 106.87 -23.36
N LYS A 273 50.68 106.95 -24.27
CA LYS A 273 50.66 108.01 -25.30
C LYS A 273 50.41 109.39 -24.67
N VAL A 274 49.57 109.47 -23.64
CA VAL A 274 49.32 110.72 -22.90
C VAL A 274 50.56 111.14 -22.12
N GLU A 275 51.29 110.20 -21.51
CA GLU A 275 52.56 110.46 -20.81
C GLU A 275 53.59 111.15 -21.71
N ALA A 276 53.72 110.69 -22.96
CA ALA A 276 54.61 111.32 -23.94
C ALA A 276 54.23 112.79 -24.22
N VAL A 277 52.93 113.08 -24.38
CA VAL A 277 52.43 114.45 -24.60
C VAL A 277 52.65 115.32 -23.36
N VAL A 278 52.41 114.80 -22.16
CA VAL A 278 52.61 115.56 -20.91
C VAL A 278 54.10 115.84 -20.66
N SER A 279 54.98 114.90 -21.02
CA SER A 279 56.43 115.11 -21.00
C SER A 279 56.87 116.22 -21.96
N GLU A 280 56.32 116.26 -23.17
CA GLU A 280 56.56 117.35 -24.13
C GLU A 280 56.08 118.70 -23.60
N ILE A 281 54.88 118.77 -23.02
CA ILE A 281 54.35 119.99 -22.39
C ILE A 281 55.26 120.46 -21.25
N ARG A 282 55.80 119.54 -20.44
CA ARG A 282 56.76 119.88 -19.39
C ARG A 282 58.05 120.45 -19.97
N GLN A 283 58.60 119.85 -21.02
CA GLN A 283 59.78 120.39 -21.70
C GLN A 283 59.52 121.80 -22.24
N ILE A 284 58.34 122.04 -22.82
CA ILE A 284 57.93 123.38 -23.28
C ILE A 284 57.81 124.35 -22.10
N ALA A 285 57.23 123.93 -20.97
CA ALA A 285 57.13 124.75 -19.77
C ALA A 285 58.52 125.11 -19.20
N ASP A 286 59.44 124.15 -19.11
CA ASP A 286 60.80 124.37 -18.64
C ASP A 286 61.60 125.30 -19.59
N GLN A 287 61.45 125.10 -20.90
CA GLN A 287 62.02 126.01 -21.92
C GLN A 287 61.43 127.42 -21.80
N THR A 288 60.12 127.54 -21.61
CA THR A 288 59.43 128.82 -21.44
C THR A 288 59.89 129.52 -20.17
N ASN A 289 60.09 128.78 -19.08
CA ASN A 289 60.63 129.30 -17.82
C ASN A 289 62.06 129.83 -17.99
N LEU A 290 62.92 129.10 -18.72
CA LEU A 290 64.28 129.55 -19.05
C LEU A 290 64.29 130.79 -19.95
N LEU A 291 63.42 130.84 -20.97
CA LEU A 291 63.26 132.00 -21.85
C LEU A 291 62.78 133.23 -21.06
N ALA A 292 61.80 133.04 -20.18
CA ALA A 292 61.26 134.08 -19.31
C ALA A 292 62.31 134.59 -18.31
N LEU A 293 63.13 133.71 -17.75
CA LEU A 293 64.24 134.08 -16.88
C LEU A 293 65.29 134.92 -17.63
N ASN A 294 65.69 134.50 -18.83
CA ASN A 294 66.61 135.26 -19.66
C ASN A 294 66.04 136.64 -20.04
N ALA A 295 64.74 136.72 -20.35
CA ALA A 295 64.06 137.98 -20.61
C ALA A 295 63.99 138.88 -19.37
N ALA A 296 63.76 138.33 -18.17
CA ALA A 296 63.76 139.07 -16.92
C ALA A 296 65.15 139.62 -16.58
N ILE A 297 66.21 138.85 -16.82
CA ILE A 297 67.62 139.28 -16.65
C ILE A 297 67.92 140.45 -17.59
N GLU A 298 67.57 140.34 -18.88
CA GLU A 298 67.85 141.40 -19.86
C GLU A 298 67.01 142.66 -19.61
N ALA A 299 65.76 142.49 -19.14
CA ALA A 299 64.90 143.59 -18.72
C ALA A 299 65.45 144.33 -17.48
N ALA A 300 66.04 143.61 -16.52
CA ALA A 300 66.74 144.21 -15.37
C ALA A 300 68.01 144.94 -15.81
N ARG A 301 68.70 144.45 -16.85
CA ARG A 301 69.90 145.05 -17.44
C ARG A 301 69.63 146.38 -18.15
N ALA A 302 68.42 146.55 -18.70
CA ALA A 302 67.96 147.75 -19.39
C ALA A 302 67.49 148.90 -18.46
N GLY A 303 67.49 148.71 -17.14
CA GLY A 303 67.13 149.75 -16.15
C GLY A 303 65.66 150.20 -16.22
N GLU A 304 65.39 151.50 -16.07
CA GLU A 304 64.02 152.06 -16.06
C GLU A 304 63.26 151.80 -17.39
N SER A 305 63.96 151.69 -18.53
CA SER A 305 63.34 151.40 -19.83
C SER A 305 62.82 149.96 -19.97
N GLY A 306 63.34 149.02 -19.17
CA GLY A 306 62.98 147.59 -19.21
C GLY A 306 61.85 147.19 -18.26
N ARG A 307 61.33 148.12 -17.45
CA ARG A 307 60.47 147.83 -16.30
C ARG A 307 59.13 147.16 -16.67
N GLY A 308 58.52 147.58 -17.78
CA GLY A 308 57.30 146.93 -18.30
C GLY A 308 57.53 145.51 -18.82
N PHE A 309 58.68 145.29 -19.48
CA PHE A 309 59.09 143.97 -19.96
C PHE A 309 59.45 143.02 -18.80
N ALA A 310 60.06 143.52 -17.73
CA ALA A 310 60.36 142.74 -16.54
C ALA A 310 59.08 142.16 -15.89
N VAL A 311 58.00 142.94 -15.80
CA VAL A 311 56.71 142.47 -15.25
C VAL A 311 56.11 141.36 -16.12
N VAL A 312 56.14 141.52 -17.44
CA VAL A 312 55.64 140.49 -18.37
C VAL A 312 56.49 139.22 -18.29
N ALA A 313 57.82 139.36 -18.24
CA ALA A 313 58.73 138.23 -18.11
C ALA A 313 58.52 137.45 -16.80
N ASP A 314 58.32 138.13 -15.67
CA ASP A 314 58.00 137.48 -14.39
C ASP A 314 56.62 136.79 -14.39
N GLU A 315 55.62 137.36 -15.09
CA GLU A 315 54.31 136.73 -15.21
C GLU A 315 54.36 135.48 -16.11
N VAL A 316 55.10 135.52 -17.22
CA VAL A 316 55.37 134.36 -18.07
C VAL A 316 56.14 133.28 -17.31
N ARG A 317 57.12 133.68 -16.47
CA ARG A 317 57.87 132.77 -15.60
C ARG A 317 56.96 132.04 -14.63
N LYS A 318 56.09 132.77 -13.91
CA LYS A 318 55.09 132.17 -12.99
C LYS A 318 54.11 131.26 -13.71
N LEU A 319 53.70 131.61 -14.93
CA LEU A 319 52.80 130.78 -15.74
C LEU A 319 53.48 129.47 -16.16
N ALA A 320 54.76 129.54 -16.54
CA ALA A 320 55.58 128.38 -16.89
C ALA A 320 55.83 127.47 -15.67
N GLU A 321 56.14 128.04 -14.50
CA GLU A 321 56.26 127.28 -13.24
C GLU A 321 54.94 126.58 -12.86
N ARG A 322 53.80 127.26 -13.02
CA ARG A 322 52.48 126.65 -12.83
C ARG A 322 52.18 125.54 -13.84
N ALA A 323 52.56 125.72 -15.10
CA ALA A 323 52.40 124.70 -16.13
C ALA A 323 53.24 123.46 -15.81
N ALA A 324 54.51 123.64 -15.43
CA ALA A 324 55.40 122.57 -14.99
C ALA A 324 54.84 121.81 -13.76
N GLY A 325 54.36 122.54 -12.75
CA GLY A 325 53.70 121.94 -11.57
C GLY A 325 52.42 121.16 -11.92
N SER A 326 51.64 121.66 -12.88
CA SER A 326 50.44 120.96 -13.37
C SER A 326 50.80 119.69 -14.14
N THR A 327 51.86 119.72 -14.97
CA THR A 327 52.35 118.52 -15.68
C THR A 327 52.91 117.47 -14.73
N GLU A 328 53.53 117.87 -13.61
CA GLU A 328 53.96 116.93 -12.55
C GLU A 328 52.77 116.21 -11.93
N LEU A 329 51.73 116.95 -11.53
CA LEU A 329 50.49 116.37 -11.00
C LEU A 329 49.81 115.42 -12.00
N ILE A 330 49.76 115.79 -13.29
CA ILE A 330 49.20 114.92 -14.34
C ILE A 330 50.06 113.65 -14.50
N ASN A 331 51.40 113.76 -14.49
CA ASN A 331 52.28 112.59 -14.53
C ASN A 331 52.09 111.65 -13.34
N GLN A 332 51.87 112.20 -12.13
CA GLN A 332 51.57 111.41 -10.95
C GLN A 332 50.28 110.60 -11.15
N HIS A 333 49.19 111.24 -11.61
CA HIS A 333 47.94 110.55 -11.92
C HIS A 333 48.06 109.53 -13.06
N ILE A 334 48.84 109.82 -14.09
CA ILE A 334 49.15 108.88 -15.18
C ILE A 334 49.86 107.63 -14.65
N SER A 335 50.85 107.81 -13.76
CA SER A 335 51.57 106.70 -13.13
C SER A 335 50.64 105.86 -12.25
N GLU A 336 49.75 106.50 -11.50
CA GLU A 336 48.70 105.82 -10.71
C GLU A 336 47.77 105.00 -11.62
N ILE A 337 47.23 105.60 -12.69
CA ILE A 337 46.36 104.91 -13.65
C ILE A 337 47.08 103.72 -14.30
N ARG A 338 48.35 103.89 -14.69
CA ARG A 338 49.16 102.81 -15.28
C ARG A 338 49.34 101.65 -14.30
N THR A 339 49.67 101.96 -13.05
CA THR A 339 49.86 100.95 -12.00
C THR A 339 48.55 100.20 -11.73
N THR A 340 47.45 100.93 -11.52
CA THR A 340 46.12 100.33 -11.30
C THR A 340 45.65 99.51 -12.50
N SER A 341 45.95 99.93 -13.74
CA SER A 341 45.60 99.17 -14.94
C SER A 341 46.39 97.86 -15.03
N HIS A 342 47.69 97.89 -14.72
CA HIS A 342 48.52 96.69 -14.66
C HIS A 342 48.01 95.71 -13.59
N ASP A 343 47.80 96.18 -12.36
CA ASP A 343 47.29 95.37 -11.25
C ASP A 343 45.91 94.77 -11.59
N SER A 344 45.05 95.54 -12.27
CA SER A 344 43.75 95.08 -12.75
C SER A 344 43.88 93.96 -13.80
N THR A 345 44.81 94.08 -14.75
CA THR A 345 45.04 93.02 -15.75
C THR A 345 45.59 91.73 -15.12
N GLU A 346 46.50 91.85 -14.14
CA GLU A 346 47.03 90.69 -13.41
C GLU A 346 45.93 89.97 -12.62
N LEU A 347 45.09 90.74 -11.91
CA LEU A 347 43.94 90.20 -11.19
C LEU A 347 42.95 89.51 -12.15
N MET A 348 42.63 90.14 -13.29
CA MET A 348 41.75 89.53 -14.30
C MET A 348 42.32 88.23 -14.85
N GLN A 349 43.63 88.15 -15.10
CA GLN A 349 44.29 86.92 -15.55
C GLN A 349 44.20 85.81 -14.51
N LYS A 350 44.37 86.15 -13.22
CA LYS A 350 44.19 85.20 -12.11
C LYS A 350 42.75 84.67 -12.07
N VAL A 351 41.75 85.55 -12.17
CA VAL A 351 40.33 85.18 -12.17
C VAL A 351 39.99 84.28 -13.35
N ILE A 352 40.56 84.50 -14.53
CA ILE A 352 40.40 83.59 -15.69
C ILE A 352 40.92 82.19 -15.36
N GLY A 353 42.08 82.08 -14.68
CA GLY A 353 42.61 80.79 -14.21
C GLY A 353 41.69 80.07 -13.23
N GLU A 354 41.16 80.79 -12.23
CA GLU A 354 40.19 80.26 -11.27
C GLU A 354 38.88 79.79 -11.95
N MET A 355 38.46 80.47 -13.02
CA MET A 355 37.29 80.05 -13.81
C MET A 355 37.55 78.77 -14.61
N GLN A 356 38.74 78.58 -15.19
CA GLN A 356 39.10 77.34 -15.88
C GLN A 356 39.11 76.14 -14.93
N GLU A 357 39.61 76.33 -13.71
CA GLU A 357 39.54 75.31 -12.66
C GLU A 357 38.08 75.01 -12.28
N SER A 358 37.25 76.05 -12.13
CA SER A 358 35.82 75.90 -11.83
C SER A 358 35.06 75.14 -12.93
N THR A 359 35.36 75.38 -14.21
CA THR A 359 34.79 74.61 -15.34
C THR A 359 35.20 73.14 -15.26
N THR A 360 36.47 72.85 -14.95
CA THR A 360 36.97 71.47 -14.80
C THR A 360 36.26 70.75 -13.64
N LEU A 361 36.01 71.45 -12.53
CA LEU A 361 35.26 70.93 -11.40
C LEU A 361 33.80 70.64 -11.77
N ALA A 362 33.15 71.55 -12.51
CA ALA A 362 31.79 71.35 -13.01
C ALA A 362 31.69 70.13 -13.95
N GLN A 363 32.66 69.95 -14.87
CA GLN A 363 32.74 68.76 -15.72
C GLN A 363 32.84 67.47 -14.89
N SER A 364 33.69 67.49 -13.86
CA SER A 364 33.88 66.35 -12.95
C SER A 364 32.61 66.02 -12.17
N ALA A 365 31.88 67.05 -11.71
CA ALA A 365 30.58 66.87 -11.08
C ALA A 365 29.55 66.29 -12.05
N GLY A 366 29.55 66.73 -13.32
CA GLY A 366 28.69 66.18 -14.37
C GLY A 366 28.91 64.68 -14.58
N ASN A 367 30.18 64.26 -14.69
CA ASN A 367 30.54 62.84 -14.82
C ASN A 367 30.12 62.01 -13.59
N ALA A 368 30.20 62.58 -12.38
CA ALA A 368 29.74 61.90 -11.17
C ALA A 368 28.21 61.67 -11.19
N VAL A 369 27.44 62.63 -11.69
CA VAL A 369 25.98 62.52 -11.85
C VAL A 369 25.62 61.48 -12.92
N GLU A 370 26.34 61.42 -14.03
CA GLU A 370 26.14 60.39 -15.06
C GLU A 370 26.36 58.97 -14.51
N ARG A 371 27.36 58.78 -13.63
CA ARG A 371 27.57 57.50 -12.93
C ARG A 371 26.42 57.15 -11.98
N ILE A 372 25.78 58.15 -11.36
CA ILE A 372 24.58 57.94 -10.54
C ILE A 372 23.43 57.47 -11.43
N GLU A 373 23.22 58.11 -12.59
CA GLU A 373 22.18 57.74 -13.55
C GLU A 373 22.34 56.27 -14.02
N ASP A 374 23.54 55.87 -14.45
CA ASP A 374 23.84 54.49 -14.83
C ASP A 374 23.61 53.49 -13.68
N SER A 375 24.01 53.87 -12.46
CA SER A 375 23.79 53.04 -11.27
C SER A 375 22.31 52.87 -10.96
N THR A 376 21.51 53.94 -11.05
CA THR A 376 20.06 53.86 -10.86
C THR A 376 19.38 53.02 -11.93
N GLY A 377 19.83 53.08 -13.19
CA GLY A 377 19.36 52.23 -14.27
C GLY A 377 19.58 50.74 -13.99
N LYS A 378 20.76 50.38 -13.45
CA LYS A 378 21.05 49.01 -13.00
C LYS A 378 20.13 48.56 -11.87
N VAL A 379 19.84 49.43 -10.90
CA VAL A 379 18.91 49.11 -9.81
C VAL A 379 17.50 48.86 -10.36
N ILE A 380 17.02 49.67 -11.30
CA ILE A 380 15.72 49.47 -11.95
C ILE A 380 15.66 48.10 -12.66
N HIS A 381 16.74 47.68 -13.33
CA HIS A 381 16.81 46.35 -13.93
C HIS A 381 16.66 45.24 -12.88
N VAL A 382 17.38 45.35 -11.75
CA VAL A 382 17.28 44.39 -10.64
C VAL A 382 15.86 44.35 -10.06
N VAL A 383 15.22 45.50 -9.88
CA VAL A 383 13.82 45.61 -9.42
C VAL A 383 12.87 44.84 -10.33
N ASN A 384 13.02 44.98 -11.65
CA ASN A 384 12.21 44.24 -12.61
C ASN A 384 12.44 42.72 -12.52
N GLU A 385 13.69 42.29 -12.31
CA GLU A 385 14.01 40.88 -12.14
C GLU A 385 13.41 40.31 -10.84
N ILE A 386 13.50 41.05 -9.74
CA ILE A 386 12.88 40.65 -8.47
C ILE A 386 11.35 40.56 -8.62
N THR A 387 10.73 41.51 -9.31
CA THR A 387 9.28 41.48 -9.60
C THR A 387 8.87 40.19 -10.34
N ARG A 388 9.68 39.75 -11.30
CA ARG A 388 9.48 38.46 -11.99
C ARG A 388 9.62 37.27 -11.03
N LEU A 389 10.62 37.30 -10.15
CA LEU A 389 10.85 36.23 -9.16
C LEU A 389 9.73 36.16 -8.12
N VAL A 390 9.17 37.30 -7.70
CA VAL A 390 7.98 37.39 -6.84
C VAL A 390 6.81 36.63 -7.48
N ALA A 391 6.51 36.89 -8.77
CA ALA A 391 5.41 36.21 -9.47
C ALA A 391 5.62 34.68 -9.54
N ILE A 392 6.86 34.24 -9.80
CA ILE A 392 7.22 32.81 -9.77
C ILE A 392 7.02 32.24 -8.36
N GLY A 393 7.49 32.95 -7.33
CA GLY A 393 7.36 32.54 -5.93
C GLY A 393 5.90 32.38 -5.50
N GLN A 394 5.01 33.29 -5.94
CA GLN A 394 3.57 33.18 -5.69
C GLN A 394 3.00 31.90 -6.32
N SER A 395 3.25 31.68 -7.61
CA SER A 395 2.77 30.48 -8.31
C SER A 395 3.30 29.19 -7.70
N SER A 396 4.58 29.15 -7.30
CA SER A 396 5.16 27.97 -6.64
C SER A 396 4.55 27.75 -5.26
N SER A 397 4.24 28.81 -4.52
CA SER A 397 3.58 28.68 -3.21
C SER A 397 2.18 28.08 -3.36
N ASP A 398 1.41 28.51 -4.36
CA ASP A 398 0.08 27.98 -4.63
C ASP A 398 0.13 26.50 -5.06
N GLU A 399 1.13 26.11 -5.86
CA GLU A 399 1.36 24.71 -6.22
C GLU A 399 1.67 23.85 -4.99
N ILE A 400 2.52 24.33 -4.08
CA ILE A 400 2.82 23.63 -2.83
C ILE A 400 1.54 23.46 -1.99
N VAL A 401 0.70 24.50 -1.86
CA VAL A 401 -0.58 24.38 -1.16
C VAL A 401 -1.44 23.26 -1.77
N GLY A 402 -1.52 23.19 -3.10
CA GLY A 402 -2.24 22.11 -3.79
C GLY A 402 -1.66 20.73 -3.52
N GLN A 403 -0.33 20.59 -3.54
CA GLN A 403 0.35 19.33 -3.24
C GLN A 403 0.15 18.87 -1.79
N VAL A 404 0.22 19.81 -0.83
CA VAL A 404 -0.04 19.52 0.58
C VAL A 404 -1.49 19.07 0.80
N GLY A 405 -2.45 19.70 0.11
CA GLY A 405 -3.84 19.24 0.13
C GLY A 405 -4.03 17.81 -0.41
N MET A 406 -3.26 17.40 -1.43
CA MET A 406 -3.26 16.00 -1.88
C MET A 406 -2.67 15.05 -0.83
N ILE A 407 -1.62 15.48 -0.13
CA ILE A 407 -1.02 14.70 0.97
C ILE A 407 -2.02 14.51 2.10
N ASP A 408 -2.77 15.55 2.48
CA ASP A 408 -3.81 15.45 3.52
C ASP A 408 -4.87 14.40 3.17
N ASN A 409 -5.33 14.37 1.92
CA ASN A 409 -6.26 13.35 1.45
C ASN A 409 -5.66 11.93 1.56
N LEU A 410 -4.41 11.75 1.11
CA LEU A 410 -3.71 10.46 1.20
C LEU A 410 -3.53 9.99 2.65
N LEU A 411 -3.25 10.91 3.57
CA LEU A 411 -3.13 10.61 5.00
C LEU A 411 -4.48 10.23 5.61
N GLY A 412 -5.56 10.90 5.19
CA GLY A 412 -6.93 10.53 5.52
C GLY A 412 -7.27 9.09 5.07
N ASP A 413 -6.97 8.77 3.81
CA ASP A 413 -7.16 7.44 3.24
C ASP A 413 -6.32 6.37 3.97
N ALA A 414 -5.06 6.69 4.29
CA ALA A 414 -4.19 5.79 5.05
C ALA A 414 -4.75 5.49 6.45
N ASN A 415 -5.28 6.51 7.14
CA ASN A 415 -5.91 6.31 8.44
C ASN A 415 -7.19 5.47 8.33
N HIS A 416 -8.01 5.68 7.30
CA HIS A 416 -9.19 4.88 7.03
C HIS A 416 -8.83 3.42 6.70
N ALA A 417 -7.81 3.20 5.87
CA ALA A 417 -7.27 1.87 5.55
C ALA A 417 -6.73 1.15 6.79
N ALA A 418 -6.07 1.87 7.71
CA ALA A 418 -5.63 1.34 8.99
C ALA A 418 -6.80 0.87 9.86
N LEU A 419 -7.88 1.66 9.95
CA LEU A 419 -9.09 1.28 10.67
C LEU A 419 -9.74 0.03 10.08
N HIS A 420 -9.87 -0.04 8.75
CA HIS A 420 -10.39 -1.25 8.08
C HIS A 420 -9.51 -2.47 8.33
N THR A 421 -8.19 -2.32 8.25
CA THR A 421 -7.24 -3.42 8.50
C THR A 421 -7.36 -3.92 9.94
N LYS A 422 -7.51 -3.01 10.91
CA LYS A 422 -7.77 -3.36 12.31
C LYS A 422 -9.06 -4.17 12.46
N GLN A 423 -10.16 -3.74 11.83
CA GLN A 423 -11.44 -4.45 11.88
C GLN A 423 -11.37 -5.85 11.24
N ALA A 424 -10.64 -5.98 10.13
CA ALA A 424 -10.39 -7.27 9.49
C ALA A 424 -9.58 -8.20 10.39
N ALA A 425 -8.55 -7.67 11.06
CA ALA A 425 -7.76 -8.41 12.04
C ALA A 425 -8.61 -8.90 13.23
N ASP A 426 -9.48 -8.04 13.77
CA ASP A 426 -10.43 -8.40 14.84
C ASP A 426 -11.37 -9.54 14.38
N SER A 427 -11.86 -9.47 13.14
CA SER A 427 -12.75 -10.49 12.56
C SER A 427 -12.04 -11.84 12.38
N ILE A 428 -10.80 -11.84 11.87
CA ILE A 428 -9.99 -13.06 11.74
C ILE A 428 -9.73 -13.67 13.11
N ARG A 429 -9.45 -12.84 14.13
CA ARG A 429 -9.24 -13.31 15.50
C ARG A 429 -10.49 -13.99 16.06
N ASP A 430 -11.66 -13.37 15.91
CA ASP A 430 -12.93 -13.92 16.39
C ASP A 430 -13.27 -15.25 15.70
N ILE A 431 -13.12 -15.31 14.37
CA ILE A 431 -13.31 -16.55 13.60
C ILE A 431 -12.34 -17.63 14.07
N SER A 432 -11.07 -17.31 14.27
CA SER A 432 -10.05 -18.26 14.71
C SER A 432 -10.32 -18.78 16.12
N GLN A 433 -10.77 -17.92 17.05
CA GLN A 433 -11.18 -18.31 18.39
C GLN A 433 -12.45 -19.17 18.38
N HIS A 434 -13.40 -18.90 17.47
CA HIS A 434 -14.57 -19.74 17.29
C HIS A 434 -14.20 -21.11 16.73
N MET A 435 -13.33 -21.16 15.72
CA MET A 435 -12.79 -22.42 15.17
C MET A 435 -12.00 -23.20 16.23
N ALA A 436 -11.16 -22.53 17.04
CA ALA A 436 -10.41 -23.14 18.14
C ALA A 436 -11.35 -23.84 19.13
N ARG A 437 -12.42 -23.16 19.57
CA ARG A 437 -13.43 -23.72 20.48
C ARG A 437 -14.18 -24.93 19.89
N ILE A 438 -14.35 -24.97 18.57
CA ILE A 438 -14.94 -26.13 17.89
C ILE A 438 -13.94 -27.29 17.88
N VAL A 439 -12.69 -27.03 17.51
CA VAL A 439 -11.66 -28.05 17.36
C VAL A 439 -11.22 -28.63 18.72
N GLU A 440 -11.18 -27.83 19.78
CA GLU A 440 -10.86 -28.25 21.15
C GLU A 440 -11.82 -29.31 21.72
N ARG A 441 -13.05 -29.41 21.19
CA ARG A 441 -14.00 -30.46 21.59
C ARG A 441 -13.58 -31.84 21.11
N PHE A 442 -12.76 -31.92 20.06
CA PHE A 442 -12.29 -33.18 19.49
C PHE A 442 -10.95 -33.58 20.10
N ARG A 443 -10.87 -34.79 20.65
CA ARG A 443 -9.61 -35.32 21.16
C ARG A 443 -8.86 -36.03 20.04
N ILE A 444 -7.75 -35.43 19.61
CA ILE A 444 -6.85 -35.94 18.57
C ILE A 444 -5.52 -36.34 19.22
N GLY A 445 -4.98 -37.51 18.88
CA GLY A 445 -3.92 -38.19 19.65
C GLY A 445 -2.50 -37.66 19.43
N GLY A 446 -2.34 -36.37 19.11
CA GLY A 446 -1.05 -35.67 19.04
C GLY A 446 -0.72 -34.98 20.36
N PRO A 447 0.50 -34.44 20.56
CA PRO A 447 0.90 -33.85 21.83
C PRO A 447 -0.16 -32.84 22.25
N ALA A 448 -0.67 -33.04 23.47
CA ALA A 448 -1.70 -32.22 24.08
C ALA A 448 -1.44 -30.75 23.75
N LEU A 449 -2.52 -30.02 23.43
CA LEU A 449 -2.58 -28.59 23.56
C LEU A 449 -2.00 -28.23 24.93
N ALA A 450 -0.70 -27.96 24.96
CA ALA A 450 -0.05 -27.36 26.10
C ALA A 450 -0.66 -25.98 26.14
N SER A 451 -1.62 -25.83 27.03
CA SER A 451 -2.26 -24.59 27.40
C SER A 451 -1.23 -23.47 27.42
N ALA A 452 -1.24 -22.62 26.39
CA ALA A 452 -0.72 -21.28 26.51
C ALA A 452 -1.73 -20.52 27.38
N ARG A 453 -1.48 -20.56 28.68
CA ARG A 453 -2.02 -19.60 29.64
C ARG A 453 -1.14 -18.36 29.66
#